data_AF-A0A367LVR9-F1
#
_entry.id   AF-A0A367LVR9-F1
#
_cell.length_a   1.000
_cell.length_b   1.000
_cell.length_c   1.000
_cell.angle_alpha   90.00
_cell.angle_beta   90.00
_cell.angle_gamma   90.00
#
_symmetry.space_group_name_H-M   'P 1'
#
loop_
_entity.id
_entity.type
_entity.pdbx_description
1 polymer ?
#
loop_
_entity_poly.entity_id
_entity_poly.type
_entity_poly.pdbx_seq_one_letter_code
_entity_poly.pdbx_strand_id
1 'polypeptide(L)'
;RIRLAIRPDLASQHFQWFHFKVEGMAAATEHRFTLVNAGPSAYSHAWSGYQAVASYDGERWFRVPSQYDADGLHFQLEPEESEVRFAYFEPYSRERHARLVERALGIEG
;
A
#
# COMPACT_ATOMS: atom_id res chain seq x y z
N ARG A 1 -8.41 2.21 15.80
CA ARG A 1 -8.43 1.13 14.78
C ARG A 1 -9.10 1.69 13.53
N ILE A 2 -8.43 1.59 12.37
CA ILE A 2 -8.83 2.21 11.11
C ILE A 2 -9.36 1.11 10.17
N ARG A 3 -10.53 1.31 9.57
CA ARG A 3 -11.18 0.33 8.68
C ARG A 3 -11.26 0.89 7.27
N LEU A 4 -10.81 0.11 6.28
CA LEU A 4 -10.72 0.48 4.88
C LEU A 4 -11.24 -0.65 4.00
N ALA A 5 -11.54 -0.36 2.74
CA ALA A 5 -11.89 -1.35 1.73
C ALA A 5 -11.10 -1.07 0.44
N ILE A 6 -10.62 -2.12 -0.21
CA ILE A 6 -9.95 -2.06 -1.51
C ILE A 6 -11.01 -1.79 -2.58
N ARG A 7 -10.74 -0.84 -3.47
CA ARG A 7 -11.64 -0.50 -4.58
C ARG A 7 -11.49 -1.51 -5.73
N PRO A 8 -12.59 -1.97 -6.34
CA PRO A 8 -12.58 -2.67 -7.64
C PRO A 8 -11.86 -1.90 -8.75
N ASP A 9 -11.31 -2.67 -9.69
CA ASP A 9 -10.76 -2.16 -10.93
C ASP A 9 -11.85 -1.51 -11.79
N LEU A 10 -11.43 -0.61 -12.68
CA LEU A 10 -12.35 -0.01 -13.63
C LEU A 10 -12.91 -1.10 -14.56
N ALA A 11 -14.24 -1.17 -14.66
CA ALA A 11 -14.95 -2.11 -15.53
C ALA A 11 -14.67 -3.61 -15.28
N SER A 12 -14.27 -3.99 -14.05
CA SER A 12 -14.21 -5.40 -13.65
C SER A 12 -14.47 -5.58 -12.15
N GLN A 13 -14.74 -6.82 -11.73
CA GLN A 13 -14.92 -7.15 -10.30
C GLN A 13 -13.59 -7.40 -9.57
N HIS A 14 -12.46 -7.41 -10.28
CA HIS A 14 -11.16 -7.72 -9.68
C HIS A 14 -10.71 -6.59 -8.76
N PHE A 15 -10.12 -6.97 -7.64
CA PHE A 15 -9.35 -6.09 -6.79
C PHE A 15 -8.34 -6.89 -5.98
N GLN A 16 -7.20 -6.26 -5.69
CA GLN A 16 -6.14 -6.77 -4.83
C GLN A 16 -5.21 -5.61 -4.48
N TRP A 17 -4.86 -4.82 -5.50
CA TRP A 17 -4.00 -3.66 -5.38
C TRP A 17 -4.64 -2.57 -4.52
N PHE A 18 -3.90 -2.09 -3.52
CA PHE A 18 -4.22 -0.89 -2.75
C PHE A 18 -3.01 0.05 -2.73
N HIS A 19 -3.28 1.35 -2.64
CA HIS A 19 -2.28 2.39 -2.43
C HIS A 19 -2.99 3.62 -1.84
N PHE A 20 -2.59 4.07 -0.65
CA PHE A 20 -3.16 5.23 0.02
C PHE A 20 -2.13 5.97 0.87
N LYS A 21 -2.41 7.24 1.18
CA LYS A 21 -1.63 8.09 2.09
C LYS A 21 -2.42 8.34 3.36
N VAL A 22 -1.74 8.42 4.49
CA VAL A 22 -2.26 8.88 5.79
C VAL A 22 -1.46 10.11 6.19
N GLU A 23 -2.14 11.11 6.71
CA GLU A 23 -1.57 12.37 7.19
C GLU A 23 -2.07 12.66 8.60
N GLY A 24 -1.34 13.49 9.35
CA GLY A 24 -1.73 13.90 10.69
C GLY A 24 -1.71 12.76 11.72
N MET A 25 -0.85 11.77 11.53
CA MET A 25 -0.68 10.69 12.51
C MET A 25 0.02 11.20 13.77
N ALA A 26 -0.41 10.70 14.92
CA ALA A 26 0.20 11.03 16.19
C ALA A 26 1.49 10.21 16.38
N ALA A 27 2.59 10.89 16.74
CA ALA A 27 3.83 10.22 17.08
C ALA A 27 3.65 9.29 18.31
N ALA A 28 4.49 8.25 18.39
CA ALA A 28 4.48 7.26 19.48
C ALA A 28 3.12 6.59 19.73
N THR A 29 2.26 6.53 18.71
CA THR A 29 0.95 5.89 18.77
C THR A 29 0.88 4.79 17.73
N GLU A 30 0.68 3.54 18.14
CA GLU A 30 0.51 2.44 17.19
C GLU A 30 -0.82 2.58 16.44
N HIS A 31 -0.75 2.71 15.12
CA HIS A 31 -1.91 2.72 14.24
C HIS A 31 -2.16 1.33 13.67
N ARG A 32 -3.41 0.85 13.80
CA ARG A 32 -3.86 -0.45 13.29
C ARG A 32 -4.89 -0.29 12.19
N PHE A 33 -4.64 -0.92 11.06
CA PHE A 33 -5.45 -0.86 9.85
C PHE A 33 -6.08 -2.22 9.55
N THR A 34 -7.27 -2.22 8.96
CA THR A 34 -7.95 -3.41 8.44
C THR A 34 -8.48 -3.14 7.04
N LEU A 35 -8.09 -3.95 6.06
CA LEU A 35 -8.76 -4.04 4.75
C LEU A 35 -9.89 -5.07 4.87
N VAL A 36 -11.10 -4.57 5.14
CA VAL A 36 -12.25 -5.40 5.55
C VAL A 36 -12.77 -6.32 4.45
N ASN A 37 -12.46 -6.02 3.19
CA ASN A 37 -12.88 -6.80 2.03
C ASN A 37 -11.74 -7.62 1.42
N ALA A 38 -10.65 -7.89 2.15
CA ALA A 38 -9.56 -8.72 1.64
C ALA A 38 -10.01 -10.15 1.29
N GLY A 39 -10.99 -10.71 2.03
CA GLY A 39 -11.56 -12.04 1.78
C GLY A 39 -12.12 -12.26 0.36
N PRO A 40 -12.97 -11.35 -0.16
CA PRO A 40 -13.48 -11.45 -1.54
C PRO A 40 -12.53 -10.95 -2.65
N SER A 41 -11.26 -10.66 -2.35
CA SER A 41 -10.30 -10.21 -3.36
C SER A 41 -9.97 -11.29 -4.39
N ALA A 42 -9.41 -10.88 -5.55
CA ALA A 42 -9.13 -11.78 -6.67
C ALA A 42 -8.22 -12.97 -6.28
N TYR A 43 -7.29 -12.76 -5.34
CA TYR A 43 -6.37 -13.78 -4.83
C TYR A 43 -6.34 -13.76 -3.30
N SER A 44 -7.46 -14.08 -2.67
CA SER A 44 -7.60 -14.03 -1.20
C SER A 44 -6.65 -14.95 -0.44
N HIS A 45 -6.27 -16.10 -1.01
CA HIS A 45 -5.27 -17.00 -0.42
C HIS A 45 -3.85 -16.39 -0.38
N ALA A 46 -3.56 -15.42 -1.25
CA ALA A 46 -2.25 -14.78 -1.33
C ALA A 46 -1.99 -13.81 -0.17
N TRP A 47 -2.99 -13.50 0.66
CA TRP A 47 -2.81 -12.71 1.88
C TRP A 47 -2.11 -13.49 3.00
N SER A 48 -2.12 -14.83 2.96
CA SER A 48 -1.41 -15.64 3.95
C SER A 48 0.11 -15.48 3.78
N GLY A 49 0.78 -14.99 4.82
CA GLY A 49 2.23 -14.70 4.80
C GLY A 49 2.60 -13.39 4.08
N TYR A 50 1.63 -12.63 3.59
CA TYR A 50 1.86 -11.33 2.97
C TYR A 50 2.05 -10.24 4.02
N GLN A 51 2.99 -9.32 3.77
CA GLN A 51 3.25 -8.14 4.60
C GLN A 51 3.03 -6.87 3.77
N ALA A 52 2.22 -5.91 4.23
CA ALA A 52 2.04 -4.64 3.52
C ALA A 52 3.37 -3.87 3.40
N VAL A 53 3.50 -3.06 2.35
CA VAL A 53 4.63 -2.12 2.23
C VAL A 53 4.21 -0.73 2.65
N ALA A 54 5.12 -0.02 3.31
CA ALA A 54 4.95 1.36 3.75
C ALA A 54 6.15 2.22 3.33
N SER A 55 5.93 3.52 3.22
CA SER A 55 6.98 4.50 2.93
C SER A 55 6.60 5.89 3.43
N TYR A 56 7.54 6.57 4.08
CA TYR A 56 7.36 7.95 4.55
C TYR A 56 7.60 8.96 3.42
N ASP A 57 8.60 8.73 2.58
CA ASP A 57 9.04 9.64 1.50
C ASP A 57 8.50 9.26 0.10
N GLY A 58 8.01 8.04 -0.08
CA GLY A 58 7.62 7.48 -1.39
C GLY A 58 8.78 6.90 -2.20
N GLU A 59 10.01 6.94 -1.67
CA GLU A 59 11.23 6.44 -2.31
C GLU A 59 11.76 5.18 -1.60
N ARG A 60 11.80 5.19 -0.27
CA ARG A 60 12.26 4.06 0.55
C ARG A 60 11.05 3.30 1.07
N TRP A 61 10.92 2.05 0.63
CA TRP A 61 9.81 1.18 0.99
C TRP A 61 10.26 0.06 1.92
N PHE A 62 9.48 -0.19 2.96
CA PHE A 62 9.73 -1.23 3.96
C PHE A 62 8.46 -2.04 4.24
N ARG A 63 8.62 -3.27 4.74
CA ARG A 63 7.48 -4.13 5.11
C ARG A 63 7.01 -3.79 6.53
N VAL A 64 5.70 -3.84 6.76
CA VAL A 64 5.10 -3.69 8.09
C VAL A 64 4.46 -5.01 8.57
N PRO A 65 4.43 -5.26 9.90
CA PRO A 65 3.77 -6.44 10.45
C PRO A 65 2.33 -6.53 9.97
N SER A 66 1.98 -7.67 9.35
CA SER A 66 0.64 -7.93 8.83
C SER A 66 0.15 -9.32 9.22
N GLN A 67 -1.17 -9.48 9.31
CA GLN A 67 -1.85 -10.73 9.56
C GLN A 67 -3.12 -10.80 8.71
N TYR A 68 -3.55 -12.01 8.37
CA TYR A 68 -4.77 -12.23 7.61
C TYR A 68 -5.65 -13.27 8.30
N ASP A 69 -6.90 -12.92 8.53
CA ASP A 69 -7.93 -13.81 9.10
C ASP A 69 -9.31 -13.53 8.47
N ALA A 70 -10.38 -14.02 9.10
CA ALA A 70 -11.75 -13.87 8.60
C ALA A 70 -12.24 -12.41 8.53
N ASP A 71 -11.68 -11.51 9.33
CA ASP A 71 -12.03 -10.07 9.34
C ASP A 71 -11.27 -9.27 8.27
N GLY A 72 -10.31 -9.89 7.58
CA GLY A 72 -9.57 -9.33 6.46
C GLY A 72 -8.07 -9.25 6.67
N LEU A 73 -7.41 -8.32 5.96
CA LEU A 73 -5.98 -8.08 6.11
C LEU A 73 -5.75 -6.99 7.16
N HIS A 74 -4.95 -7.30 8.16
CA HIS A 74 -4.55 -6.40 9.24
C HIS A 74 -3.09 -6.04 9.11
N PHE A 75 -2.76 -4.77 9.35
CA PHE A 75 -1.38 -4.33 9.47
C PHE A 75 -1.28 -3.16 10.44
N GLN A 76 -0.10 -2.99 11.02
CA GLN A 76 0.13 -1.98 12.05
C GLN A 76 1.48 -1.31 11.89
N LEU A 77 1.52 -0.04 12.28
CA LEU A 77 2.73 0.78 12.26
C LEU A 77 2.64 1.77 13.42
N GLU A 78 3.69 1.85 14.22
CA GLU A 78 3.97 3.01 15.05
C GLU A 78 4.82 3.96 14.18
N PRO A 79 4.26 5.10 13.74
CA PRO A 79 4.90 5.89 12.71
C PRO A 79 5.96 6.81 13.30
N GLU A 80 7.08 6.92 12.60
CA GLU A 80 8.18 7.85 12.90
C GLU A 80 7.87 9.27 12.38
N GLU A 81 7.01 9.37 11.36
CA GLU A 81 6.60 10.61 10.71
C GLU A 81 5.08 10.81 10.79
N SER A 82 4.63 12.05 10.69
CA SER A 82 3.18 12.37 10.70
C SER A 82 2.45 11.93 9.43
N GLU A 83 3.20 11.58 8.38
CA GLU A 83 2.68 11.13 7.09
C GLU A 83 3.30 9.81 6.66
N VAL A 84 2.49 8.90 6.11
CA VAL A 84 2.97 7.63 5.55
C VAL A 84 2.09 7.18 4.39
N ARG A 85 2.68 6.45 3.45
CA ARG A 85 1.96 5.77 2.37
C ARG A 85 2.00 4.27 2.62
N PHE A 86 0.89 3.59 2.34
CA PHE A 86 0.82 2.13 2.32
C PHE A 86 0.42 1.65 0.93
N ALA A 87 1.04 0.56 0.47
CA ALA A 87 0.72 -0.04 -0.81
C ALA A 87 0.81 -1.57 -0.79
N TYR A 88 0.29 -2.20 -1.85
CA TYR A 88 0.42 -3.64 -2.06
C TYR A 88 1.87 -4.05 -2.46
N PHE A 89 2.55 -3.17 -3.19
CA PHE A 89 3.96 -3.28 -3.58
C PHE A 89 4.55 -1.87 -3.80
N GLU A 90 5.87 -1.73 -3.95
CA GLU A 90 6.49 -0.44 -4.32
C GLU A 90 5.87 0.09 -5.63
N PRO A 91 5.19 1.25 -5.61
CA PRO A 91 4.52 1.78 -6.80
C PRO A 91 5.53 2.29 -7.85
N TYR A 92 5.29 1.95 -9.12
CA TYR A 92 6.03 2.53 -10.25
C TYR A 92 5.21 3.65 -10.92
N SER A 93 5.42 4.89 -10.49
CA SER A 93 4.66 6.04 -10.96
C SER A 93 4.82 6.31 -12.46
N ARG A 94 3.83 6.98 -13.06
CA ARG A 94 3.90 7.38 -14.48
C ARG A 94 4.96 8.44 -14.74
N GLU A 95 5.23 9.31 -13.76
CA GLU A 95 6.31 10.28 -13.83
C GLU A 95 7.69 9.60 -13.86
N ARG A 96 7.91 8.58 -13.00
CA ARG A 96 9.12 7.74 -13.04
C ARG A 96 9.24 6.97 -14.35
N HIS A 97 8.11 6.57 -14.94
CA HIS A 97 8.08 5.96 -16.27
C HIS A 97 8.49 6.95 -17.38
N ALA A 98 7.99 8.18 -17.37
CA ALA A 98 8.39 9.21 -18.33
C ALA A 98 9.91 9.47 -18.27
N ARG A 99 10.46 9.68 -17.06
CA ARG A 99 11.92 9.82 -16.86
C ARG A 99 12.72 8.59 -17.29
N LEU A 100 12.15 7.39 -17.17
CA LEU A 100 12.81 6.18 -17.67
C LEU A 100 12.87 6.20 -19.20
N VAL A 101 11.79 6.58 -19.88
CA VAL A 101 11.73 6.67 -21.34
C VAL A 101 12.68 7.75 -21.87
N GLU A 102 12.69 8.94 -21.27
CA GLU A 102 13.63 10.03 -21.63
C GLU A 102 15.09 9.57 -21.55
N ARG A 103 15.49 8.96 -20.41
CA ARG A 103 16.83 8.40 -20.23
C ARG A 103 17.15 7.30 -21.24
N ALA A 104 16.18 6.44 -21.55
CA ALA A 104 16.37 5.34 -22.52
C ALA A 104 16.56 5.85 -23.95
N LEU A 105 15.94 6.98 -24.30
CA LEU A 105 16.09 7.64 -25.60
C LEU A 105 17.33 8.54 -25.70
N GLY A 106 18.08 8.72 -24.61
CA GLY A 106 19.23 9.62 -24.57
C GLY A 106 18.84 11.11 -24.66
N ILE A 107 17.58 11.44 -24.33
CA ILE A 107 17.16 12.83 -24.17
C ILE A 107 17.73 13.28 -22.82
N GLU A 108 18.94 13.83 -22.84
CA GLU A 108 19.47 14.57 -21.69
C GLU A 108 18.59 15.81 -21.50
N GLY A 109 18.02 15.95 -20.30
CA GLY A 109 17.26 17.13 -19.90
C GLY A 109 18.14 18.35 -19.71
#